data_AF-A0A7Y4X5J4-F1
#
_entry.id   AF-A0A7Y4X5J4-F1
#
_cell.length_a   1.000
_cell.length_b   1.000
_cell.length_c   1.000
_cell.angle_alpha   90.00
_cell.angle_beta   90.00
_cell.angle_gamma   90.00
#
_symmetry.space_group_name_H-M   'P 1'
#
loop_
_entity.id
_entity.type
_entity.pdbx_description
1 polymer ?
#
loop_
_entity_poly.entity_id
_entity_poly.type
_entity_poly.pdbx_seq_one_letter_code
_entity_poly.pdbx_strand_id
1 'polypeptide(L)'
;MSDLFDNARPEPSSPQVQWLFVDEAGDPTLFHSSGKPIVNTPGCSRFFIIGKLEVEDPDSLSQALTALRQELLADPYFAGVESFRPDREKTAVLFHAKDDLPEVRYRVFNLLRFAGKTLRFHAVVCDKLALLDRETQQRQQNPRYRYQPDSIYDGLIRSLFAKLHRLADRYEVCIAKRGSKDRNHALQSAIEHAEQDFEQRFGFSRGGKDAWPITISSPQKTVCLQAADYFLWAVQRFYEVRRHPQTSEEIREDRFLNMLWPQIGEIHDLDCGGAHGTFFTAQRPLTLEDRFGSRQKRKKKKL
;
A
#
# COMPACT_ATOMS: atom_id res chain seq x y z
N MET A 1 -22.34 -45.32 -40.41
CA MET A 1 -22.74 -45.02 -39.02
C MET A 1 -21.50 -45.20 -38.14
N SER A 2 -20.35 -44.54 -38.33
CA SER A 2 -20.05 -43.11 -38.51
C SER A 2 -20.82 -42.20 -37.54
N ASP A 3 -20.04 -41.63 -36.63
CA ASP A 3 -20.27 -40.42 -35.83
C ASP A 3 -21.09 -40.54 -34.55
N LEU A 4 -20.39 -40.75 -33.42
CA LEU A 4 -20.88 -40.38 -32.09
C LEU A 4 -19.76 -40.39 -31.02
N PHE A 5 -18.63 -39.74 -31.30
CA PHE A 5 -17.68 -39.31 -30.26
C PHE A 5 -17.07 -37.97 -30.67
N ASP A 6 -17.90 -36.94 -30.66
CA ASP A 6 -17.42 -35.56 -30.67
C ASP A 6 -16.93 -35.24 -29.25
N ASN A 7 -15.66 -35.56 -28.98
CA ASN A 7 -14.96 -35.10 -27.80
C ASN A 7 -14.81 -33.59 -27.92
N ALA A 8 -15.81 -32.85 -27.45
CA ALA A 8 -15.72 -31.41 -27.24
C ALA A 8 -14.48 -31.14 -26.37
N ARG A 9 -13.43 -30.61 -27.01
CA ARG A 9 -12.30 -30.03 -26.29
C ARG A 9 -12.90 -28.95 -25.37
N PRO A 10 -12.58 -28.93 -24.08
CA PRO A 10 -13.00 -27.80 -23.25
C PRO A 10 -12.47 -26.52 -23.90
N GLU A 11 -13.38 -25.60 -24.21
CA GLU A 11 -13.05 -24.24 -24.60
C GLU A 11 -11.97 -23.72 -23.63
N PRO A 12 -10.84 -23.17 -24.12
CA PRO A 12 -9.83 -22.63 -23.23
C PRO A 12 -10.48 -21.55 -22.37
N SER A 13 -10.47 -21.76 -21.04
CA SER A 13 -10.96 -20.77 -20.10
C SER A 13 -10.26 -19.45 -20.37
N SER A 14 -11.01 -18.35 -20.43
CA SER A 14 -10.45 -17.01 -20.57
C SER A 14 -9.31 -16.81 -19.55
N PRO A 15 -8.17 -16.21 -19.97
CA PRO A 15 -7.04 -16.05 -19.09
C PRO A 15 -7.44 -15.26 -17.84
N GLN A 16 -7.06 -15.76 -16.67
CA GLN A 16 -7.29 -15.06 -15.42
C GLN A 16 -6.39 -13.83 -15.37
N VAL A 17 -7.00 -12.66 -15.25
CA VAL A 17 -6.29 -11.38 -15.10
C VAL A 17 -6.44 -10.88 -13.68
N GLN A 18 -5.33 -10.48 -13.07
CA GLN A 18 -5.31 -9.83 -11.77
C GLN A 18 -4.97 -8.35 -11.93
N TRP A 19 -5.87 -7.46 -11.52
CA TRP A 19 -5.62 -6.02 -11.52
C TRP A 19 -5.02 -5.57 -10.20
N LEU A 20 -3.91 -4.83 -10.29
CA LEU A 20 -3.07 -4.44 -9.16
C LEU A 20 -2.85 -2.92 -9.18
N PHE A 21 -3.29 -2.23 -8.12
CA PHE A 21 -3.12 -0.79 -7.97
C PHE A 21 -2.13 -0.50 -6.85
N VAL A 22 -1.00 0.11 -7.19
CA VAL A 22 0.12 0.35 -6.28
C VAL A 22 0.26 1.83 -5.98
N ASP A 23 0.42 2.16 -4.72
CA ASP A 23 0.67 3.52 -4.25
C ASP A 23 1.58 3.50 -3.00
N GLU A 24 2.01 4.66 -2.52
CA GLU A 24 2.90 4.82 -1.38
C GLU A 24 2.36 5.82 -0.34
N ALA A 25 2.75 5.65 0.92
CA ALA A 25 2.47 6.62 1.98
C ALA A 25 3.75 6.96 2.76
N GLY A 26 3.91 8.25 3.05
CA GLY A 26 5.13 8.81 3.64
C GLY A 26 6.15 9.19 2.57
N ASP A 27 7.38 9.49 3.00
CA ASP A 27 8.48 9.87 2.11
C ASP A 27 9.76 9.12 2.52
N PRO A 28 10.54 8.55 1.58
CA PRO A 28 11.72 7.75 1.91
C PRO A 28 12.97 8.59 2.25
N THR A 29 12.86 9.91 2.33
CA THR A 29 14.00 10.77 2.67
C THR A 29 14.38 10.61 4.14
N LEU A 30 15.65 10.29 4.37
CA LEU A 30 16.23 10.16 5.72
C LEU A 30 17.07 11.37 6.12
N PHE A 31 17.68 12.05 5.14
CA PHE A 31 18.64 13.12 5.36
C PHE A 31 18.22 14.39 4.62
N HIS A 32 18.42 15.55 5.25
CA HIS A 32 18.36 16.83 4.58
C HIS A 32 19.50 16.96 3.55
N SER A 33 19.42 17.93 2.64
CA SER A 33 20.51 18.24 1.69
C SER A 33 21.85 18.56 2.36
N SER A 34 21.82 18.97 3.64
CA SER A 34 23.01 19.21 4.48
C SER A 34 23.61 17.92 5.09
N GLY A 35 23.01 16.75 4.82
CA GLY A 35 23.44 15.46 5.36
C GLY A 35 22.96 15.15 6.77
N LYS A 36 22.25 16.08 7.43
CA LYS A 36 21.67 15.85 8.77
C LYS A 36 20.44 14.93 8.67
N PRO A 37 20.27 13.96 9.59
CA PRO A 37 19.05 13.17 9.66
C PRO A 37 17.83 14.05 9.92
N ILE A 38 16.71 13.78 9.24
CA ILE A 38 15.43 14.50 9.39
C ILE A 38 14.27 13.64 9.90
N VAL A 39 14.49 12.33 10.02
CA VAL A 39 13.47 11.43 10.58
C VAL A 39 13.11 11.92 11.98
N ASN A 40 11.82 11.92 12.31
CA ASN A 40 11.27 12.42 13.58
C ASN A 40 11.31 13.94 13.78
N THR A 41 11.62 14.72 12.73
CA THR A 41 11.38 16.17 12.74
C THR A 41 9.94 16.49 12.30
N PRO A 42 9.33 17.61 12.78
CA PRO A 42 7.99 18.00 12.35
C PRO A 42 7.87 18.06 10.82
N GLY A 43 6.85 17.39 10.28
CA GLY A 43 6.62 17.33 8.83
C GLY A 43 7.30 16.17 8.11
N CYS A 44 8.18 15.41 8.77
CA CYS A 44 8.74 14.18 8.21
C CYS A 44 7.99 12.96 8.76
N SER A 45 7.41 12.12 7.89
CA SER A 45 6.83 10.84 8.33
C SER A 45 7.90 10.00 9.01
N ARG A 46 7.53 9.18 9.99
CA ARG A 46 8.43 8.16 10.55
C ARG A 46 8.42 6.90 9.69
N PHE A 47 7.26 6.56 9.13
CA PHE A 47 7.11 5.35 8.35
C PHE A 47 7.10 5.66 6.85
N PHE A 48 7.58 4.71 6.06
CA PHE A 48 7.42 4.67 4.63
C PHE A 48 6.76 3.35 4.25
N ILE A 49 5.68 3.41 3.47
CA ILE A 49 4.79 2.28 3.23
C ILE A 49 4.53 2.18 1.74
N ILE A 50 4.65 0.99 1.17
CA ILE A 50 4.17 0.69 -0.18
C ILE A 50 3.02 -0.30 -0.06
N GLY A 51 1.92 0.01 -0.75
CA GLY A 51 0.69 -0.75 -0.74
C GLY A 51 0.32 -1.21 -2.14
N LYS A 52 -0.33 -2.36 -2.23
CA LYS A 52 -0.93 -2.90 -3.45
C LYS A 52 -2.35 -3.35 -3.16
N LEU A 53 -3.30 -2.78 -3.88
CA LEU A 53 -4.68 -3.21 -3.88
C LEU A 53 -4.95 -4.12 -5.07
N GLU A 54 -5.36 -5.34 -4.78
CA GLU A 54 -5.92 -6.28 -5.74
C GLU A 54 -7.40 -5.96 -5.91
N VAL A 55 -7.84 -5.75 -7.15
CA VAL A 55 -9.24 -5.43 -7.47
C VAL A 55 -9.74 -6.44 -8.49
N GLU A 56 -10.84 -7.11 -8.17
CA GLU A 56 -11.44 -8.11 -9.06
C GLU A 56 -12.08 -7.47 -10.30
N ASP A 57 -12.82 -6.37 -10.10
CA ASP A 57 -13.48 -5.61 -11.17
C ASP A 57 -13.18 -4.10 -11.00
N PRO A 58 -12.13 -3.58 -11.69
CA PRO A 58 -11.76 -2.17 -11.62
C PRO A 58 -12.84 -1.22 -12.13
N ASP A 59 -13.62 -1.63 -13.13
CA ASP A 59 -14.63 -0.79 -13.73
C ASP A 59 -15.79 -0.57 -12.76
N SER A 60 -16.26 -1.65 -12.13
CA SER A 60 -17.29 -1.56 -11.08
C SER A 60 -16.83 -0.72 -9.88
N LEU A 61 -15.59 -0.89 -9.41
CA LEU A 61 -15.04 -0.08 -8.31
C LEU A 61 -14.94 1.42 -8.72
N SER A 62 -14.46 1.69 -9.93
CA SER A 62 -14.33 3.04 -10.48
C SER A 62 -15.68 3.75 -10.59
N GLN A 63 -16.70 3.05 -11.09
CA GLN A 63 -18.06 3.54 -11.18
C GLN A 63 -18.64 3.83 -9.79
N ALA A 64 -18.46 2.92 -8.82
CA ALA A 64 -18.96 3.09 -7.46
C ALA A 64 -18.34 4.32 -6.76
N LEU A 65 -17.01 4.49 -6.85
CA LEU A 65 -16.32 5.66 -6.29
C LEU A 65 -16.76 6.95 -7.00
N THR A 66 -16.89 6.92 -8.32
CA THR A 66 -17.34 8.09 -9.08
C THR A 66 -18.77 8.48 -8.71
N ALA A 67 -19.69 7.52 -8.62
CA ALA A 67 -21.07 7.74 -8.22
C ALA A 67 -21.17 8.33 -6.81
N LEU A 68 -20.41 7.78 -5.85
CA LEU A 68 -20.35 8.34 -4.50
C LEU A 68 -19.86 9.80 -4.52
N ARG A 69 -18.83 10.13 -5.30
CA ARG A 69 -18.34 11.51 -5.41
C ARG A 69 -19.41 12.45 -5.97
N GLN A 70 -20.15 12.02 -6.99
CA GLN A 70 -21.25 12.83 -7.55
C GLN A 70 -22.40 13.02 -6.56
N GLU A 71 -22.73 11.98 -5.78
CA GLU A 71 -23.71 12.08 -4.70
C GLU A 71 -23.29 13.14 -3.68
N LEU A 72 -22.05 13.08 -3.20
CA LEU A 72 -21.55 14.04 -2.20
C LEU A 72 -21.45 15.47 -2.76
N LEU A 73 -21.13 15.64 -4.06
CA LEU A 73 -21.13 16.95 -4.71
C LEU A 73 -22.52 17.57 -4.81
N ALA A 74 -23.55 16.75 -4.93
CA ALA A 74 -24.94 17.20 -5.00
C ALA A 74 -25.60 17.38 -3.63
N ASP A 75 -24.96 16.92 -2.55
CA ASP A 75 -25.53 16.95 -1.20
C ASP A 75 -25.45 18.39 -0.61
N PRO A 76 -26.59 19.01 -0.24
CA PRO A 76 -26.63 20.34 0.36
C PRO A 76 -25.79 20.48 1.63
N TYR A 77 -25.50 19.38 2.34
CA TYR A 77 -24.62 19.39 3.50
C TYR A 77 -23.21 19.93 3.18
N PHE A 78 -22.69 19.66 1.98
CA PHE A 78 -21.35 20.13 1.56
C PHE A 78 -21.37 21.48 0.83
N ALA A 79 -22.52 22.17 0.77
CA ALA A 79 -22.63 23.47 0.14
C ALA A 79 -21.66 24.49 0.79
N GLY A 80 -20.80 25.10 -0.04
CA GLY A 80 -19.81 26.08 0.41
C GLY A 80 -18.56 25.51 1.06
N VAL A 81 -18.42 24.17 1.16
CA VAL A 81 -17.20 23.53 1.65
C VAL A 81 -16.07 23.67 0.63
N GLU A 82 -14.90 24.13 1.09
CA GLU A 82 -13.79 24.49 0.20
C GLU A 82 -13.26 23.31 -0.62
N SER A 83 -13.22 22.08 -0.08
CA SER A 83 -12.75 20.89 -0.81
C SER A 83 -13.71 20.43 -1.93
N PHE A 84 -14.96 20.90 -1.90
CA PHE A 84 -15.99 20.61 -2.90
C PHE A 84 -16.06 21.66 -4.01
N ARG A 85 -15.23 22.70 -3.94
CA ARG A 85 -15.11 23.69 -5.00
C ARG A 85 -14.23 23.17 -6.14
N PRO A 86 -14.70 23.20 -7.41
CA PRO A 86 -13.93 22.68 -8.55
C PRO A 86 -12.54 23.33 -8.72
N ASP A 87 -12.41 24.63 -8.44
CA ASP A 87 -11.17 25.40 -8.54
C ASP A 87 -10.09 24.98 -7.52
N ARG A 88 -10.46 24.17 -6.52
CA ARG A 88 -9.53 23.66 -5.52
C ARG A 88 -8.91 22.32 -5.86
N GLU A 89 -9.41 21.62 -6.87
CA GLU A 89 -8.88 20.34 -7.36
C GLU A 89 -8.72 19.25 -6.27
N LYS A 90 -9.58 19.28 -5.24
CA LYS A 90 -9.63 18.30 -4.14
C LYS A 90 -10.75 17.27 -4.36
N THR A 91 -11.54 16.99 -3.31
CA THR A 91 -12.73 16.12 -3.30
C THR A 91 -13.65 16.36 -4.50
N ALA A 92 -13.76 17.61 -4.96
CA ALA A 92 -14.51 17.98 -6.15
C ALA A 92 -14.09 17.20 -7.42
N VAL A 93 -12.83 16.80 -7.54
CA VAL A 93 -12.26 16.13 -8.72
C VAL A 93 -11.95 14.66 -8.42
N LEU A 94 -11.46 14.35 -7.22
CA LEU A 94 -11.02 13.01 -6.82
C LEU A 94 -11.07 12.86 -5.30
N PHE A 95 -11.22 11.63 -4.82
CA PHE A 95 -10.99 11.32 -3.41
C PHE A 95 -9.50 11.17 -3.11
N HIS A 96 -9.07 11.74 -1.99
CA HIS A 96 -7.73 11.62 -1.45
C HIS A 96 -7.82 11.73 0.08
N ALA A 97 -7.53 10.64 0.78
CA ALA A 97 -7.90 10.48 2.18
C ALA A 97 -7.29 11.55 3.10
N LYS A 98 -6.12 12.10 2.73
CA LYS A 98 -5.49 13.19 3.47
C LYS A 98 -6.26 14.51 3.38
N ASP A 99 -6.86 14.81 2.23
CA ASP A 99 -7.55 16.07 1.94
C ASP A 99 -9.06 16.00 2.19
N ASP A 100 -9.61 14.80 2.21
CA ASP A 100 -11.04 14.57 2.40
C ASP A 100 -11.49 14.82 3.85
N LEU A 101 -12.65 15.46 3.97
CA LEU A 101 -13.33 15.68 5.25
C LEU A 101 -13.60 14.35 5.98
N PRO A 102 -13.70 14.35 7.32
CA PRO A 102 -14.02 13.14 8.09
C PRO A 102 -15.27 12.39 7.58
N GLU A 103 -16.32 13.11 7.20
CA GLU A 103 -17.59 12.58 6.71
C GLU A 103 -17.42 11.91 5.34
N VAL A 104 -16.65 12.54 4.44
CA VAL A 104 -16.29 11.97 3.13
C VAL A 104 -15.48 10.70 3.32
N ARG A 105 -14.46 10.75 4.19
CA ARG A 105 -13.66 9.57 4.52
C ARG A 105 -14.51 8.43 5.02
N TYR A 106 -15.43 8.70 5.94
CA TYR A 106 -16.35 7.69 6.46
C TYR A 106 -17.19 7.04 5.36
N ARG A 107 -17.71 7.83 4.41
CA ARG A 107 -18.48 7.32 3.26
C ARG A 107 -17.64 6.45 2.34
N VAL A 108 -16.42 6.89 1.99
CA VAL A 108 -15.51 6.10 1.15
C VAL A 108 -15.06 4.82 1.85
N PHE A 109 -14.66 4.88 3.13
CA PHE A 109 -14.31 3.67 3.89
C PHE A 109 -15.46 2.67 3.99
N ASN A 110 -16.70 3.13 4.12
CA ASN A 110 -17.86 2.25 4.08
C ASN A 110 -18.02 1.59 2.71
N LEU A 111 -17.92 2.35 1.61
CA LEU A 111 -17.98 1.79 0.25
C LEU A 111 -16.91 0.71 0.06
N LEU A 112 -15.66 1.02 0.43
CA LEU A 112 -14.56 0.06 0.34
C LEU A 112 -14.84 -1.17 1.20
N ARG A 113 -15.28 -1.00 2.45
CA ARG A 113 -15.67 -2.12 3.33
C ARG A 113 -16.76 -3.00 2.73
N PHE A 114 -17.77 -2.41 2.11
CA PHE A 114 -18.90 -3.14 1.50
C PHE A 114 -18.50 -3.90 0.24
N ALA A 115 -17.49 -3.43 -0.51
CA ALA A 115 -16.92 -4.20 -1.62
C ALA A 115 -16.34 -5.56 -1.13
N GLY A 116 -15.90 -5.62 0.13
CA GLY A 116 -15.57 -6.87 0.79
C GLY A 116 -14.46 -7.62 0.06
N LYS A 117 -14.71 -8.90 -0.24
CA LYS A 117 -13.70 -9.84 -0.79
C LYS A 117 -13.28 -9.55 -2.23
N THR A 118 -13.97 -8.67 -2.95
CA THR A 118 -13.53 -8.23 -4.29
C THR A 118 -12.29 -7.34 -4.23
N LEU A 119 -11.92 -6.90 -3.02
CA LEU A 119 -10.72 -6.13 -2.73
C LEU A 119 -9.79 -6.93 -1.80
N ARG A 120 -8.51 -6.97 -2.14
CA ARG A 120 -7.47 -7.51 -1.25
C ARG A 120 -6.28 -6.57 -1.20
N PHE A 121 -5.96 -6.05 -0.02
CA PHE A 121 -4.87 -5.08 0.13
C PHE A 121 -3.66 -5.68 0.85
N HIS A 122 -2.48 -5.44 0.30
CA HIS A 122 -1.21 -5.87 0.84
C HIS A 122 -0.28 -4.67 1.03
N ALA A 123 0.52 -4.66 2.10
CA ALA A 123 1.48 -3.59 2.33
C ALA A 123 2.82 -4.09 2.87
N VAL A 124 3.87 -3.33 2.59
CA VAL A 124 5.18 -3.43 3.25
C VAL A 124 5.46 -2.11 3.94
N VAL A 125 5.80 -2.18 5.23
CA VAL A 125 6.05 -1.04 6.11
C VAL A 125 7.53 -1.02 6.49
N CYS A 126 8.15 0.15 6.39
CA CYS A 126 9.50 0.42 6.87
C CYS A 126 9.49 1.53 7.93
N ASP A 127 10.18 1.30 9.05
CA ASP A 127 10.42 2.30 10.09
C ASP A 127 11.71 3.07 9.77
N LYS A 128 11.58 4.34 9.41
CA LYS A 128 12.75 5.14 9.00
C LYS A 128 13.75 5.38 10.13
N LEU A 129 13.38 5.21 11.40
CA LEU A 129 14.36 5.23 12.50
C LEU A 129 15.26 4.00 12.45
N ALA A 130 14.67 2.80 12.31
CA ALA A 130 15.43 1.57 12.17
C ALA A 130 16.29 1.57 10.89
N LEU A 131 15.76 2.12 9.80
CA LEU A 131 16.52 2.31 8.58
C LEU A 131 17.67 3.31 8.77
N LEU A 132 17.43 4.46 9.41
CA LEU A 132 18.48 5.43 9.71
C LEU A 132 19.61 4.82 10.54
N ASP A 133 19.30 3.98 11.52
CA ASP A 133 20.29 3.26 12.32
C ASP A 133 21.14 2.32 11.45
N ARG A 134 20.51 1.53 10.58
CA ARG A 134 21.20 0.64 9.62
C ARG A 134 22.11 1.43 8.67
N GLU A 135 21.60 2.52 8.11
CA GLU A 135 22.33 3.40 7.20
C GLU A 135 23.53 4.08 7.88
N THR A 136 23.37 4.46 9.14
CA THR A 136 24.45 5.06 9.95
C THR A 136 25.55 4.03 10.22
N GLN A 137 25.19 2.80 10.58
CA GLN A 137 26.15 1.71 10.77
C GLN A 137 26.90 1.38 9.47
N GLN A 138 26.19 1.31 8.34
CA GLN A 138 26.79 1.05 7.03
C GLN A 138 27.82 2.12 6.66
N ARG A 139 27.52 3.40 6.91
CA ARG A 139 28.47 4.52 6.69
C ARG A 139 29.69 4.45 7.59
N GLN A 140 29.53 4.01 8.84
CA GLN A 140 30.65 3.82 9.76
C GLN A 140 31.58 2.70 9.28
N GLN A 141 31.04 1.61 8.75
CA GLN A 141 31.82 0.49 8.21
C GLN A 141 32.46 0.82 6.85
N ASN A 142 31.79 1.61 6.01
CA ASN A 142 32.29 2.04 4.71
C ASN A 142 32.06 3.54 4.50
N PRO A 143 33.06 4.41 4.80
CA PRO A 143 32.91 5.86 4.67
C PRO A 143 32.61 6.37 3.24
N ARG A 144 32.91 5.55 2.21
CA ARG A 144 32.60 5.87 0.81
C ARG A 144 31.16 5.55 0.43
N TYR A 145 30.45 4.79 1.26
CA TYR A 145 29.04 4.49 1.05
C TYR A 145 28.19 5.78 1.05
N ARG A 146 27.21 5.81 0.16
CA ARG A 146 26.25 6.91 0.01
C ARG A 146 24.86 6.31 -0.05
N TYR A 147 23.98 6.82 0.82
CA TYR A 147 22.58 6.43 0.84
C TYR A 147 21.92 6.77 -0.49
N GLN A 148 21.16 5.82 -1.03
CA GLN A 148 20.38 5.98 -2.25
C GLN A 148 18.90 5.91 -1.86
N PRO A 149 18.17 7.03 -1.78
CA PRO A 149 16.75 7.01 -1.38
C PRO A 149 15.88 6.08 -2.23
N ASP A 150 16.26 5.87 -3.49
CA ASP A 150 15.51 5.07 -4.45
C ASP A 150 15.62 3.56 -4.17
N SER A 151 16.72 3.10 -3.54
CA SER A 151 16.88 1.69 -3.20
C SER A 151 15.87 1.21 -2.16
N ILE A 152 15.36 2.12 -1.31
CA ILE A 152 14.31 1.80 -0.34
C ILE A 152 13.01 1.51 -1.05
N TYR A 153 12.66 2.36 -2.01
CA TYR A 153 11.46 2.17 -2.81
C TYR A 153 11.52 0.84 -3.57
N ASP A 154 12.62 0.60 -4.30
CA ASP A 154 12.81 -0.63 -5.07
C ASP A 154 12.81 -1.88 -4.15
N GLY A 155 13.43 -1.77 -2.97
CA GLY A 155 13.45 -2.84 -1.97
C GLY A 155 12.06 -3.17 -1.41
N LEU A 156 11.22 -2.15 -1.15
CA LEU A 156 9.85 -2.35 -0.69
C LEU A 156 8.95 -2.91 -1.81
N ILE A 157 9.11 -2.46 -3.06
CA ILE A 157 8.42 -3.05 -4.23
C ILE A 157 8.81 -4.53 -4.35
N ARG A 158 10.11 -4.85 -4.34
CA ARG A 158 10.59 -6.23 -4.40
C ARG A 158 9.98 -7.09 -3.29
N SER A 159 10.00 -6.61 -2.05
CA SER A 159 9.38 -7.29 -0.91
C SER A 159 7.88 -7.49 -1.08
N LEU A 160 7.17 -6.51 -1.65
CA LEU A 160 5.72 -6.59 -1.86
C LEU A 160 5.34 -7.63 -2.92
N PHE A 161 6.11 -7.73 -4.01
CA PHE A 161 5.79 -8.60 -5.13
C PHE A 161 6.39 -10.01 -5.01
N ALA A 162 7.48 -10.22 -4.26
CA ALA A 162 8.14 -11.53 -4.09
C ALA A 162 7.34 -12.56 -3.26
N LYS A 163 6.10 -12.23 -2.89
CA LYS A 163 5.24 -13.02 -2.01
C LYS A 163 4.23 -13.84 -2.82
N LEU A 164 3.76 -14.92 -2.20
CA LEU A 164 2.67 -15.72 -2.73
C LEU A 164 1.32 -15.04 -2.43
N HIS A 165 0.90 -14.24 -3.40
CA HIS A 165 -0.46 -13.68 -3.48
C HIS A 165 -1.27 -14.47 -4.53
N ARG A 166 -2.43 -13.94 -4.95
CA ARG A 166 -3.30 -14.61 -5.93
C ARG A 166 -2.54 -14.91 -7.24
N LEU A 167 -2.67 -16.14 -7.72
CA LEU A 167 -2.11 -16.56 -9.00
C LEU A 167 -3.07 -16.19 -10.14
N ALA A 168 -2.50 -15.77 -11.26
CA ALA A 168 -3.22 -15.37 -12.46
C ALA A 168 -2.33 -15.60 -13.69
N ASP A 169 -2.92 -15.68 -14.87
CA ASP A 169 -2.19 -15.78 -16.14
C ASP A 169 -1.55 -14.44 -16.52
N ARG A 170 -2.12 -13.33 -16.05
CA ARG A 170 -1.65 -11.97 -16.30
C ARG A 170 -1.92 -11.03 -15.14
N TYR A 171 -1.02 -10.08 -14.92
CA TYR A 171 -1.04 -9.12 -13.82
C TYR A 171 -0.98 -7.69 -14.37
N GLU A 172 -2.12 -7.03 -14.40
CA GLU A 172 -2.22 -5.63 -14.86
C GLU A 172 -1.85 -4.69 -13.72
N VAL A 173 -0.62 -4.18 -13.74
CA VAL A 173 -0.08 -3.34 -12.66
C VAL A 173 -0.21 -1.87 -13.03
N CYS A 174 -1.04 -1.14 -12.28
CA CYS A 174 -1.12 0.31 -12.32
C CYS A 174 -0.44 0.92 -11.11
N ILE A 175 0.58 1.75 -11.33
CA ILE A 175 1.36 2.40 -10.27
C ILE A 175 1.06 3.90 -10.27
N ALA A 176 0.78 4.46 -9.09
CA ALA A 176 0.58 5.89 -8.92
C ALA A 176 1.85 6.68 -9.29
N LYS A 177 1.68 7.75 -10.06
CA LYS A 177 2.77 8.59 -10.54
C LYS A 177 3.43 9.33 -9.37
N ARG A 178 4.72 9.07 -9.17
CA ARG A 178 5.55 9.74 -8.17
C ARG A 178 6.39 10.86 -8.78
N GLY A 179 6.02 12.11 -8.51
CA GLY A 179 6.76 13.29 -8.97
C GLY A 179 6.87 13.39 -10.50
N SER A 180 7.94 14.01 -10.99
CA SER A 180 8.15 14.29 -12.42
C SER A 180 9.13 13.36 -13.13
N LYS A 181 9.84 12.48 -12.41
CA LYS A 181 10.87 11.61 -13.00
C LYS A 181 10.27 10.32 -13.55
N ASP A 182 10.75 9.90 -14.72
CA ASP A 182 10.40 8.60 -15.31
C ASP A 182 11.10 7.47 -14.54
N ARG A 183 10.33 6.67 -13.81
CA ARG A 183 10.79 5.53 -13.01
C ARG A 183 10.37 4.18 -13.57
N ASN A 184 9.82 4.15 -14.78
CA ASN A 184 9.31 2.93 -15.41
C ASN A 184 10.34 1.79 -15.38
N HIS A 185 11.57 2.09 -15.76
CA HIS A 185 12.63 1.08 -15.82
C HIS A 185 13.02 0.52 -14.43
N ALA A 186 13.14 1.39 -13.42
CA ALA A 186 13.49 0.96 -12.06
C ALA A 186 12.39 0.07 -11.46
N LEU A 187 11.13 0.46 -11.66
CA LEU A 187 9.96 -0.31 -11.24
C LEU A 187 9.89 -1.68 -11.91
N GLN A 188 10.09 -1.71 -13.23
CA GLN A 188 10.13 -2.96 -13.98
C GLN A 188 11.23 -3.89 -13.45
N SER A 189 12.44 -3.35 -13.24
CA SER A 189 13.55 -4.13 -12.70
C SER A 189 13.27 -4.64 -11.27
N ALA A 190 12.61 -3.85 -10.43
CA ALA A 190 12.25 -4.27 -9.08
C ALA A 190 11.24 -5.44 -9.08
N ILE A 191 10.25 -5.42 -9.98
CA ILE A 191 9.30 -6.53 -10.15
C ILE A 191 9.99 -7.76 -10.74
N GLU A 192 10.86 -7.60 -11.74
CA GLU A 192 11.64 -8.71 -12.31
C GLU A 192 12.50 -9.41 -11.24
N HIS A 193 13.18 -8.67 -10.37
CA HIS A 193 13.89 -9.25 -9.23
C HIS A 193 12.96 -9.92 -8.22
N ALA A 194 11.75 -9.38 -8.03
CA ALA A 194 10.75 -10.00 -7.16
C ALA A 194 10.28 -11.35 -7.70
N GLU A 195 10.12 -11.49 -9.02
CA GLU A 195 9.79 -12.76 -9.66
C GLU A 195 10.93 -13.77 -9.54
N GLN A 196 12.19 -13.34 -9.68
CA GLN A 196 13.35 -14.22 -9.46
C GLN A 196 13.38 -14.76 -8.02
N ASP A 197 13.13 -13.89 -7.02
CA ASP A 197 13.03 -14.32 -5.63
C ASP A 197 11.86 -15.28 -5.40
N PHE A 198 10.72 -15.01 -6.04
CA PHE A 198 9.55 -15.85 -5.98
C PHE A 198 9.86 -17.25 -6.52
N GLU A 199 10.45 -17.34 -7.71
CA GLU A 199 10.79 -18.61 -8.34
C GLU A 199 11.82 -19.40 -7.52
N GLN A 200 12.86 -18.73 -6.99
CA GLN A 200 13.82 -19.37 -6.08
C GLN A 200 13.16 -19.92 -4.81
N ARG A 201 12.15 -19.22 -4.28
CA ARG A 201 11.48 -19.59 -3.04
C ARG A 201 10.42 -20.67 -3.22
N PHE A 202 9.64 -20.62 -4.30
CA PHE A 202 8.46 -21.46 -4.51
C PHE A 202 8.66 -22.54 -5.58
N GLY A 203 9.73 -22.47 -6.36
CA GLY A 203 10.09 -23.49 -7.35
C GLY A 203 9.27 -23.45 -8.64
N PHE A 204 8.53 -22.36 -8.90
CA PHE A 204 7.81 -22.14 -10.15
C PHE A 204 7.73 -20.65 -10.52
N SER A 205 7.58 -20.37 -11.82
CA SER A 205 7.44 -19.03 -12.37
C SER A 205 5.97 -18.60 -12.50
N ARG A 206 5.69 -17.31 -12.31
CA ARG A 206 4.39 -16.68 -12.62
C ARG A 206 4.36 -16.02 -13.99
N GLY A 207 5.28 -16.41 -14.87
CA GLY A 207 5.49 -15.83 -16.18
C GLY A 207 6.65 -14.83 -16.21
N GLY A 208 7.06 -14.48 -17.43
CA GLY A 208 8.09 -13.47 -17.69
C GLY A 208 7.54 -12.05 -17.66
N LYS A 209 8.31 -11.11 -18.19
CA LYS A 209 7.95 -9.69 -18.28
C LYS A 209 6.56 -9.43 -18.89
N ASP A 210 6.15 -10.23 -19.88
CA ASP A 210 4.87 -10.05 -20.58
C ASP A 210 3.65 -10.39 -19.70
N ALA A 211 3.84 -11.16 -18.63
CA ALA A 211 2.80 -11.43 -17.64
C ALA A 211 2.57 -10.23 -16.70
N TRP A 212 3.48 -9.27 -16.65
CA TRP A 212 3.47 -8.13 -15.72
C TRP A 212 3.54 -6.77 -16.43
N PRO A 213 2.57 -6.43 -17.30
CA PRO A 213 2.46 -5.09 -17.86
C PRO A 213 2.33 -4.02 -16.76
N ILE A 214 3.18 -2.99 -16.82
CA ILE A 214 3.18 -1.85 -15.89
C ILE A 214 2.67 -0.61 -16.59
N THR A 215 1.70 0.06 -15.98
CA THR A 215 1.20 1.38 -16.38
C THR A 215 1.40 2.38 -15.25
N ILE A 216 2.05 3.52 -15.52
CA ILE A 216 2.07 4.65 -14.59
C ILE A 216 0.86 5.55 -14.86
N SER A 217 0.07 5.82 -13.84
CA SER A 217 -1.12 6.67 -13.93
C SER A 217 -1.27 7.61 -12.74
N SER A 218 -2.27 8.48 -12.77
CA SER A 218 -2.64 9.34 -11.65
C SER A 218 -4.05 9.01 -11.14
N PRO A 219 -4.40 9.31 -9.88
CA PRO A 219 -5.72 9.02 -9.33
C PRO A 219 -6.89 9.67 -10.09
N GLN A 220 -6.64 10.78 -10.81
CA GLN A 220 -7.62 11.41 -11.70
C GLN A 220 -7.95 10.54 -12.92
N LYS A 221 -6.94 9.86 -13.49
CA LYS A 221 -7.09 9.04 -14.70
C LYS A 221 -7.50 7.62 -14.36
N THR A 222 -7.01 7.09 -13.25
CA THR A 222 -7.27 5.72 -12.81
C THR A 222 -7.83 5.75 -11.40
N VAL A 223 -9.17 5.77 -11.31
CA VAL A 223 -9.92 5.99 -10.06
C VAL A 223 -9.60 4.94 -8.99
N CYS A 224 -9.29 3.70 -9.37
CA CYS A 224 -8.92 2.65 -8.41
C CYS A 224 -7.66 2.96 -7.59
N LEU A 225 -6.78 3.87 -8.06
CA LEU A 225 -5.66 4.36 -7.25
C LEU A 225 -6.15 5.14 -6.01
N GLN A 226 -7.32 5.78 -6.07
CA GLN A 226 -7.93 6.47 -4.92
C GLN A 226 -8.31 5.45 -3.82
N ALA A 227 -8.73 4.24 -4.19
CA ALA A 227 -8.97 3.18 -3.20
C ALA A 227 -7.66 2.74 -2.54
N ALA A 228 -6.60 2.54 -3.31
CA ALA A 228 -5.27 2.19 -2.78
C ALA A 228 -4.75 3.25 -1.80
N ASP A 229 -4.90 4.54 -2.12
CA ASP A 229 -4.60 5.66 -1.22
C ASP A 229 -5.35 5.55 0.12
N TYR A 230 -6.65 5.25 0.09
CA TYR A 230 -7.46 5.09 1.30
C TYR A 230 -7.00 3.93 2.19
N PHE A 231 -6.65 2.78 1.61
CA PHE A 231 -6.08 1.65 2.35
C PHE A 231 -4.72 2.03 2.97
N LEU A 232 -3.85 2.67 2.19
CA LEU A 232 -2.55 3.16 2.67
C LEU A 232 -2.69 4.18 3.79
N TRP A 233 -3.62 5.11 3.66
CA TRP A 233 -3.89 6.12 4.65
C TRP A 233 -4.36 5.47 5.96
N ALA A 234 -5.22 4.44 5.90
CA ALA A 234 -5.64 3.69 7.08
C ALA A 234 -4.44 3.02 7.79
N VAL A 235 -3.51 2.42 7.04
CA VAL A 235 -2.26 1.88 7.60
C VAL A 235 -1.40 3.01 8.18
N GLN A 236 -1.22 4.11 7.45
CA GLN A 236 -0.44 5.26 7.93
C GLN A 236 -1.02 5.82 9.24
N ARG A 237 -2.35 5.88 9.38
CA ARG A 237 -3.02 6.32 10.61
C ARG A 237 -2.79 5.42 11.81
N PHE A 238 -2.67 4.13 11.57
CA PHE A 238 -2.29 3.17 12.60
C PHE A 238 -0.85 3.40 13.07
N TYR A 239 0.08 3.63 12.14
CA TYR A 239 1.51 3.72 12.45
C TYR A 239 1.95 5.10 12.98
N GLU A 240 1.47 6.17 12.35
CA GLU A 240 1.90 7.54 12.64
C GLU A 240 1.20 8.12 13.87
N VAL A 241 2.02 8.51 14.85
CA VAL A 241 1.57 9.18 16.06
C VAL A 241 1.11 10.60 15.73
N ARG A 242 -0.03 10.99 16.30
CA ARG A 242 -0.49 12.38 16.32
C ARG A 242 -0.60 12.85 17.74
N ARG A 243 -0.31 14.13 17.96
CA ARG A 243 -0.53 14.75 19.27
C ARG A 243 -1.88 15.44 19.26
N HIS A 244 -2.69 15.14 20.27
CA HIS A 244 -3.94 15.85 20.48
C HIS A 244 -3.63 17.34 20.74
N PRO A 245 -4.23 18.29 20.00
CA PRO A 245 -3.84 19.70 20.10
C PRO A 245 -4.00 20.29 21.50
N GLN A 246 -5.01 19.83 22.26
CA GLN A 246 -5.32 20.37 23.58
C GLN A 246 -4.65 19.59 24.72
N THR A 247 -4.51 18.27 24.61
CA THR A 247 -4.04 17.42 25.72
C THR A 247 -2.60 16.98 25.55
N SER A 248 -2.00 17.20 24.37
CA SER A 248 -0.68 16.68 23.98
C SER A 248 -0.55 15.16 24.02
N GLU A 249 -1.66 14.43 24.18
CA GLU A 249 -1.68 12.98 24.19
C GLU A 249 -1.28 12.42 22.83
N GLU A 250 -0.45 11.38 22.84
CA GLU A 250 -0.02 10.68 21.65
C GLU A 250 -1.06 9.64 21.23
N ILE A 251 -1.71 9.89 20.10
CA ILE A 251 -2.81 9.09 19.56
C ILE A 251 -2.35 8.40 18.28
N ARG A 252 -2.68 7.11 18.18
CA ARG A 252 -2.70 6.35 16.93
C ARG A 252 -4.14 5.94 16.65
N GLU A 253 -4.57 6.00 15.39
CA GLU A 253 -5.94 5.66 15.02
C GLU A 253 -5.95 4.34 14.25
N ASP A 254 -6.28 3.27 14.95
CA ASP A 254 -6.43 1.93 14.39
C ASP A 254 -7.82 1.68 13.80
N ARG A 255 -8.85 2.46 14.20
CA ARG A 255 -10.25 2.29 13.76
C ARG A 255 -10.45 2.15 12.24
N PHE A 256 -9.69 2.88 11.43
CA PHE A 256 -9.81 2.83 9.97
C PHE A 256 -9.24 1.52 9.41
N LEU A 257 -8.10 1.10 9.95
CA LEU A 257 -7.49 -0.18 9.58
C LEU A 257 -8.34 -1.35 10.07
N ASN A 258 -8.88 -1.27 11.30
CA ASN A 258 -9.79 -2.27 11.85
C ASN A 258 -11.05 -2.43 10.98
N MET A 259 -11.58 -1.32 10.46
CA MET A 259 -12.74 -1.32 9.56
C MET A 259 -12.49 -2.05 8.25
N LEU A 260 -11.27 -1.93 7.70
CA LEU A 260 -10.86 -2.56 6.44
C LEU A 260 -10.16 -3.92 6.63
N TRP A 261 -9.90 -4.34 7.88
CA TRP A 261 -9.11 -5.54 8.20
C TRP A 261 -9.55 -6.81 7.46
N PRO A 262 -10.86 -7.09 7.26
CA PRO A 262 -11.30 -8.26 6.49
C PRO A 262 -10.73 -8.33 5.06
N GLN A 263 -10.34 -7.18 4.51
CA GLN A 263 -9.83 -7.02 3.14
C GLN A 263 -8.30 -6.94 3.12
N ILE A 264 -7.66 -6.88 4.29
CA ILE A 264 -6.20 -6.91 4.40
C ILE A 264 -5.69 -8.33 4.16
N GLY A 265 -5.02 -8.46 3.01
CA GLY A 265 -4.11 -9.52 2.61
C GLY A 265 -3.11 -9.85 3.69
N GLU A 266 -2.16 -8.95 3.78
CA GLU A 266 -0.99 -9.05 4.61
C GLU A 266 -0.39 -7.65 4.80
N ILE A 267 0.05 -7.34 6.02
CA ILE A 267 0.94 -6.20 6.27
C ILE A 267 2.28 -6.78 6.74
N HIS A 268 3.34 -6.52 6.00
CA HIS A 268 4.70 -6.93 6.35
C HIS A 268 5.47 -5.74 6.91
N ASP A 269 5.69 -5.74 8.21
CA ASP A 269 6.49 -4.72 8.90
C ASP A 269 7.94 -5.22 9.00
N LEU A 270 8.81 -4.64 8.17
CA LEU A 270 10.21 -5.06 8.04
C LEU A 270 11.01 -4.83 9.33
N ASP A 271 10.60 -3.86 10.13
CA ASP A 271 11.34 -3.39 11.30
C ASP A 271 10.61 -3.75 12.62
N CYS A 272 9.67 -4.71 12.57
CA CYS A 272 8.99 -5.27 13.73
C CYS A 272 9.38 -6.74 13.96
N GLY A 273 9.79 -7.09 15.17
CA GLY A 273 10.03 -8.48 15.55
C GLY A 273 11.47 -8.94 15.28
N GLY A 274 11.63 -9.98 14.45
CA GLY A 274 12.92 -10.62 14.17
C GLY A 274 13.63 -10.04 12.94
N ALA A 275 14.70 -10.70 12.49
CA ALA A 275 15.54 -10.25 11.37
C ALA A 275 14.79 -10.14 10.01
N HIS A 276 13.68 -10.85 9.86
CA HIS A 276 12.84 -10.82 8.66
C HIS A 276 11.55 -10.02 8.84
N GLY A 277 11.48 -9.17 9.87
CA GLY A 277 10.26 -8.44 10.19
C GLY A 277 9.15 -9.34 10.71
N THR A 278 7.91 -8.83 10.64
CA THR A 278 6.70 -9.52 11.07
C THR A 278 5.61 -9.41 10.01
N PHE A 279 4.98 -10.53 9.70
CA PHE A 279 3.80 -10.62 8.87
C PHE A 279 2.55 -10.57 9.74
N PHE A 280 1.66 -9.64 9.43
CA PHE A 280 0.34 -9.53 10.02
C PHE A 280 -0.71 -9.95 9.00
N THR A 281 -1.56 -10.89 9.39
CA THR A 281 -2.57 -11.54 8.54
C THR A 281 -3.87 -11.71 9.32
N ALA A 282 -4.88 -12.35 8.73
CA ALA A 282 -6.09 -12.72 9.46
C ALA A 282 -5.79 -13.58 10.72
N GLN A 283 -4.77 -14.45 10.67
CA GLN A 283 -4.37 -15.31 11.80
C GLN A 283 -3.55 -14.56 12.86
N ARG A 284 -2.88 -13.46 12.46
CA ARG A 284 -2.11 -12.60 13.36
C ARG A 284 -2.43 -11.13 13.08
N PRO A 285 -3.54 -10.60 13.64
CA PRO A 285 -3.93 -9.22 13.40
C PRO A 285 -2.87 -8.21 13.84
N LEU A 286 -2.79 -7.08 13.15
CA LEU A 286 -1.93 -5.97 13.56
C LEU A 286 -2.66 -5.14 14.64
N THR A 287 -2.15 -5.18 15.87
CA THR A 287 -2.72 -4.41 17.00
C THR A 287 -1.72 -3.38 17.53
N LEU A 288 -2.22 -2.30 18.13
CA LEU A 288 -1.37 -1.28 18.74
C LEU A 288 -0.47 -1.87 19.84
N GLU A 289 -0.99 -2.83 20.60
CA GLU A 289 -0.22 -3.52 21.64
C GLU A 289 0.91 -4.37 21.04
N ASP A 290 0.65 -5.10 19.96
CA ASP A 290 1.67 -5.94 19.31
C ASP A 290 2.84 -5.10 18.76
N ARG A 291 2.55 -3.91 18.21
CA ARG A 291 3.57 -3.09 17.54
C ARG A 291 4.21 -2.03 18.44
N PHE A 292 3.43 -1.43 19.33
CA PHE A 292 3.81 -0.26 20.14
C PHE A 292 3.61 -0.46 21.64
N GLY A 293 3.00 -1.57 22.05
CA GLY A 293 2.88 -1.94 23.46
C GLY A 293 4.26 -2.04 24.11
N SER A 294 4.37 -1.53 25.33
CA SER A 294 5.58 -1.70 26.10
C SER A 294 5.80 -3.20 26.33
N ARG A 295 6.92 -3.75 25.84
CA ARG A 295 7.36 -5.11 26.21
C ARG A 295 7.60 -5.14 27.73
N GLN A 296 6.55 -5.28 28.53
CA GLN A 296 6.71 -5.65 29.93
C GLN A 296 7.42 -6.99 29.91
N LYS A 297 8.65 -6.96 30.45
CA LYS A 297 9.55 -8.08 30.70
C LYS A 297 8.77 -9.39 30.71
N ARG A 298 8.91 -10.21 29.67
CA ARG A 298 8.75 -11.66 29.78
C ARG A 298 9.75 -12.10 30.85
N LYS A 299 9.37 -12.02 32.12
CA LYS A 299 10.07 -12.66 33.22
C LYS A 299 10.17 -14.12 32.80
N LYS A 300 11.39 -14.59 32.54
CA LYS A 300 11.68 -16.01 32.45
C LYS A 300 11.03 -16.67 33.67
N LYS A 301 9.97 -17.44 33.45
CA LYS A 301 9.60 -18.51 34.39
C LYS A 301 10.78 -19.47 34.32
N LYS A 302 11.72 -19.33 35.25
CA LYS A 302 12.59 -20.43 35.63
C LYS A 302 11.68 -21.44 36.32
N LEU A 303 11.43 -22.57 35.65
CA LEU A 303 11.27 -23.85 36.33
C LEU A 303 12.67 -24.40 36.54
#